data_AF-A0A7H0NDG9-F1
#
_entry.id   AF-A0A7H0NDG9-F1
#
_cell.length_a   1.000
_cell.length_b   1.000
_cell.length_c   1.000
_cell.angle_alpha   90.00
_cell.angle_beta   90.00
_cell.angle_gamma   90.00
#
_symmetry.space_group_name_H-M   'P 1'
#
loop_
_entity.id
_entity.type
_entity.pdbx_description
1 polymer ?
#
loop_
_entity_poly.entity_id
_entity_poly.type
_entity_poly.pdbx_seq_one_letter_code
_entity_poly.pdbx_strand_id
1 'polypeptide(L)'
;MSSTLPRKSPQLCSEPDCGQPAAFSTRTRSTWCDTHITHMLREGGLEPLEPFTKPKTWRLTRCLACGCEAHYRFEYTLEKNTYGEATCRACYWRQWARKARQAMGAYVDLSPVPEAKAREHAEKNGYDYLSALTTPSFSDDPHHVRCRYCGRVSAERLGDIGFGCQCQINPRRERQTTKRAGSKQRNLLKDSELPVLGWWDHEENDAATWETVTVKALRDAAWRCPDCGLRFRKRILDMVNMSECPECEPKRRAEWKAQYARYQTTPVADIPELLAAWDDDADPRIVMIADYQRRQLRCPRGHRPRQSPLTYLRNGCPSCRGQDTRATRLEAVEADPDAFGLNTEIAAQWHPAKNGKTQLSKVSPRSRKLVWWRNEDCGHEWQETPARREQGQRLRCPECRTILDSLAYHFPDLAEEWSPTNALSAWQVRPTAQTSFTPAWICSANPDHTWEAPLPSRANGSGCPECREHGKSRIELDHWSAAERAFGRASSGQSIRHEAFTRRANWLVDITVETFEEHKLAIEYDGSYWHADKVDLDIEKSRDLLAAGYLVARLREHPLPPLPIDNPNYAEFVVYSAMPTPDETIKQVREWASRRPGPRY
;
A
#
# COMPACT_ATOMS: atom_id res chain seq x y z
N MET A 1 -14.78 42.29 9.35
CA MET A 1 -14.06 41.56 10.41
C MET A 1 -13.81 40.14 9.91
N SER A 2 -12.76 39.97 9.11
CA SER A 2 -12.40 38.67 8.53
C SER A 2 -11.73 37.80 9.58
N SER A 3 -12.32 36.62 9.80
CA SER A 3 -11.78 35.55 10.62
C SER A 3 -10.51 35.00 9.97
N THR A 4 -9.36 35.49 10.41
CA THR A 4 -8.08 34.80 10.26
C THR A 4 -8.15 33.52 11.08
N LEU A 5 -8.23 32.38 10.41
CA LEU A 5 -8.01 31.09 11.07
C LEU A 5 -6.61 31.13 11.70
N PRO A 6 -6.46 30.95 13.02
CA PRO A 6 -5.16 30.99 13.66
C PRO A 6 -4.28 29.87 13.12
N ARG A 7 -3.02 30.19 12.77
CA ARG A 7 -1.97 29.19 12.51
C ARG A 7 -1.99 28.21 13.69
N LYS A 8 -2.26 26.94 13.43
CA LYS A 8 -2.29 25.91 14.49
C LYS A 8 -0.96 25.94 15.24
N SER A 9 -1.00 26.27 16.53
CA SER A 9 0.14 26.13 17.42
C SER A 9 0.70 24.71 17.29
N PRO A 10 2.04 24.54 17.20
CA PRO A 10 2.64 23.22 17.10
C PRO A 10 2.25 22.40 18.34
N GLN A 11 1.78 21.19 18.10
CA GLN A 11 1.44 20.25 19.19
C GLN A 11 2.70 19.98 20.01
N LEU A 12 2.59 20.00 21.34
CA LEU A 12 3.72 19.74 22.24
C LEU A 12 3.96 18.25 22.42
N CYS A 13 5.16 17.91 22.88
CA CYS A 13 5.50 16.57 23.33
C CYS A 13 4.54 16.10 24.44
N SER A 14 4.16 14.83 24.41
CA SER A 14 3.27 14.19 25.38
C SER A 14 4.01 13.65 26.61
N GLU A 15 5.34 13.69 26.61
CA GLU A 15 6.13 13.35 27.79
C GLU A 15 5.91 14.40 28.88
N PRO A 16 5.64 14.02 30.15
CA PRO A 16 5.55 14.95 31.26
C PRO A 16 6.78 15.85 31.32
N ASP A 17 6.58 17.13 31.65
CA ASP A 17 7.64 18.14 31.79
C ASP A 17 8.45 18.44 30.51
N CYS A 18 8.03 17.94 29.34
CA CYS A 18 8.64 18.27 28.06
C CYS A 18 7.92 19.41 27.33
N GLY A 19 8.51 20.61 27.35
CA GLY A 19 8.00 21.77 26.60
C GLY A 19 8.39 21.81 25.11
N GLN A 20 9.02 20.76 24.58
CA GLN A 20 9.51 20.75 23.19
C GLN A 20 8.37 20.51 22.18
N PRO A 21 8.46 21.10 20.97
CA PRO A 21 7.50 20.81 19.91
C PRO A 21 7.58 19.33 19.50
N ALA A 22 6.43 18.71 19.27
CA ALA A 22 6.38 17.33 18.79
C ALA A 22 6.89 17.23 17.35
N ALA A 23 7.60 16.13 17.05
CA ALA A 23 8.11 15.84 15.71
C ALA A 23 7.00 15.42 14.73
N PHE A 24 5.79 15.14 15.23
CA PHE A 24 4.60 14.85 14.44
C PHE A 24 3.34 15.21 15.21
N SER A 25 2.25 15.51 14.50
CA SER A 25 0.95 15.83 15.09
C SER A 25 -0.06 14.70 14.92
N THR A 26 -0.91 14.46 15.91
CA THR A 26 -2.08 13.58 15.75
C THR A 26 -3.33 14.16 16.43
N ARG A 27 -4.51 13.66 16.07
CA ARG A 27 -5.78 14.13 16.68
C ARG A 27 -6.08 13.54 18.05
N THR A 28 -5.71 12.28 18.28
CA THR A 28 -6.18 11.50 19.44
C THR A 28 -5.08 10.66 20.09
N ARG A 29 -3.88 10.61 19.51
CA ARG A 29 -2.76 9.81 20.02
C ARG A 29 -1.69 10.74 20.60
N SER A 30 -0.90 10.19 21.51
CA SER A 30 0.29 10.84 22.02
C SER A 30 1.28 11.16 20.89
N THR A 31 2.02 12.24 21.09
CA THR A 31 3.01 12.79 20.16
C THR A 31 4.29 13.08 20.91
N TRP A 32 5.45 12.92 20.28
CA TRP A 32 6.73 13.06 20.97
C TRP A 32 7.69 13.94 20.18
N CYS A 33 8.58 14.64 20.87
CA CYS A 33 9.71 15.31 20.24
C CYS A 33 10.78 14.27 19.83
N ASP A 34 11.72 14.66 18.98
CA ASP A 34 12.74 13.74 18.45
C ASP A 34 13.60 13.08 19.54
N THR A 35 13.92 13.82 20.61
CA THR A 35 14.64 13.30 21.78
C THR A 35 13.89 12.14 22.44
N HIS A 36 12.60 12.31 22.71
CA HIS A 36 11.79 11.26 23.34
C HIS A 36 11.52 10.09 22.39
N ILE A 37 11.37 10.34 21.09
CA ILE A 37 11.31 9.27 20.08
C ILE A 37 12.58 8.42 20.12
N THR A 38 13.75 9.06 20.20
CA THR A 38 15.03 8.37 20.28
C THR A 38 15.18 7.59 21.59
N HIS A 39 14.75 8.15 22.72
CA HIS A 39 14.71 7.44 24.00
C HIS A 39 13.86 6.16 23.93
N MET A 40 12.64 6.27 23.40
CA MET A 40 11.73 5.13 23.25
C MET A 40 12.26 4.05 22.29
N LEU A 41 13.00 4.44 21.24
CA LEU A 41 13.71 3.47 20.39
C LEU A 41 14.80 2.73 21.17
N ARG A 42 15.56 3.44 22.01
CA ARG A 42 16.62 2.86 22.85
C ARG A 42 16.06 1.94 23.93
N GLU A 43 14.92 2.28 24.54
CA GLU A 43 14.17 1.37 25.44
C GLU A 43 13.83 0.06 24.72
N GLY A 44 13.43 0.14 23.45
CA GLY A 44 13.18 -1.02 22.59
C GLY A 44 14.44 -1.75 22.10
N GLY A 45 15.63 -1.30 22.52
CA GLY A 45 16.94 -1.87 22.19
C GLY A 45 17.51 -1.45 20.83
N LEU A 46 17.09 -0.31 20.28
CA LEU A 46 17.50 0.18 18.96
C LEU A 46 18.14 1.58 19.03
N GLU A 47 19.23 1.76 18.31
CA GLU A 47 19.83 3.07 18.02
C GLU A 47 19.39 3.53 16.63
N PRO A 48 18.76 4.71 16.46
CA PRO A 48 18.45 5.21 15.13
C PRO A 48 19.69 5.62 14.34
N LEU A 49 19.72 5.31 13.04
CA LEU A 49 20.82 5.69 12.12
C LEU A 49 20.41 6.76 11.11
N GLU A 50 19.12 7.05 10.99
CA GLU A 50 18.56 8.07 10.09
C GLU A 50 17.71 9.09 10.88
N PRO A 51 17.41 10.28 10.35
CA PRO A 51 16.47 11.22 10.97
C PRO A 51 15.03 10.69 11.08
N PHE A 52 14.29 11.12 12.09
CA PHE A 52 12.85 10.82 12.16
C PHE A 52 12.06 11.66 11.16
N THR A 53 11.05 11.05 10.52
CA THR A 53 10.13 11.77 9.61
C THR A 53 8.68 11.59 10.03
N LYS A 54 8.18 10.35 10.05
CA LYS A 54 6.81 10.01 10.46
C LYS A 54 6.79 8.67 11.18
N PRO A 55 5.81 8.42 12.08
CA PRO A 55 5.74 7.18 12.87
C PRO A 55 5.68 5.87 12.06
N LYS A 56 5.12 5.94 10.84
CA LYS A 56 4.91 4.78 9.95
C LYS A 56 6.01 4.58 8.93
N THR A 57 6.94 5.53 8.81
CA THR A 57 8.07 5.41 7.89
C THR A 57 9.06 4.38 8.42
N TRP A 58 9.62 3.58 7.52
CA TRP A 58 10.73 2.69 7.85
C TRP A 58 11.98 3.53 8.09
N ARG A 59 12.59 3.41 9.26
CA ARG A 59 13.80 4.12 9.66
C ARG A 59 14.90 3.11 9.90
N LEU A 60 16.07 3.30 9.31
CA LEU A 60 17.23 2.46 9.59
C LEU A 60 17.66 2.63 11.04
N THR A 61 17.90 1.51 11.71
CA THR A 61 18.35 1.45 13.09
C THR A 61 19.39 0.35 13.26
N ARG A 62 20.15 0.41 14.33
CA ARG A 62 21.09 -0.62 14.77
C ARG A 62 20.65 -1.20 16.09
N CYS A 63 20.58 -2.53 16.18
CA CYS A 63 20.28 -3.19 17.44
C CYS A 63 21.44 -3.05 18.43
N LEU A 64 21.16 -2.55 19.63
CA LEU A 64 22.15 -2.37 20.70
C LEU A 64 22.68 -3.72 21.24
N ALA A 65 21.93 -4.80 21.11
CA ALA A 65 22.32 -6.12 21.63
C ALA A 65 23.13 -6.97 20.64
N CYS A 66 22.84 -6.88 19.34
CA CYS A 66 23.47 -7.76 18.34
C CYS A 66 24.16 -7.03 17.18
N GLY A 67 24.12 -5.70 17.16
CA GLY A 67 24.70 -4.88 16.08
C GLY A 67 23.98 -4.96 14.74
N CYS A 68 22.97 -5.83 14.58
CA CYS A 68 22.23 -5.95 13.31
C CYS A 68 21.56 -4.63 12.97
N GLU A 69 21.90 -4.10 11.80
CA GLU A 69 21.22 -2.94 11.22
C GLU A 69 19.98 -3.41 10.47
N ALA A 70 18.83 -2.80 10.74
CA ALA A 70 17.59 -3.10 10.02
C ALA A 70 16.61 -1.94 10.16
N HIS A 71 15.69 -1.85 9.21
CA HIS A 71 14.65 -0.85 9.23
C HIS A 71 13.48 -1.26 10.13
N TYR A 72 13.05 -0.36 11.00
CA TYR A 72 11.86 -0.52 11.83
C TYR A 72 10.96 0.72 11.73
N ARG A 73 9.67 0.53 11.97
CA ARG A 73 8.72 1.63 12.13
C ARG A 73 8.63 1.99 13.60
N PHE A 74 8.55 3.27 13.92
CA PHE A 74 8.43 3.72 15.30
C PHE A 74 7.19 3.14 16.01
N GLU A 75 6.05 3.06 15.32
CA GLU A 75 4.84 2.42 15.88
C GLU A 75 5.06 0.95 16.29
N TYR A 76 5.90 0.21 15.56
CA TYR A 76 6.22 -1.18 15.90
C TYR A 76 7.07 -1.27 17.17
N THR A 77 8.03 -0.36 17.35
CA THR A 77 8.81 -0.28 18.59
C THR A 77 7.93 0.06 19.79
N LEU A 78 7.03 1.03 19.66
CA LEU A 78 6.09 1.38 20.73
C LEU A 78 5.25 0.19 21.15
N GLU A 79 4.68 -0.54 20.19
CA GLU A 79 3.91 -1.76 20.45
C GLU A 79 4.76 -2.80 21.20
N LYS A 80 6.01 -3.02 20.78
CA LYS A 80 6.92 -3.97 21.46
C LYS A 80 7.30 -3.55 22.87
N ASN A 81 7.52 -2.26 23.11
CA ASN A 81 7.78 -1.73 24.45
C ASN A 81 6.58 -1.99 25.37
N THR A 82 5.32 -1.90 24.89
CA THR A 82 4.14 -2.21 25.72
C THR A 82 4.08 -3.67 26.17
N TYR A 83 4.68 -4.58 25.41
CA TYR A 83 4.78 -6.00 25.75
C TYR A 83 6.06 -6.35 26.54
N GLY A 84 6.94 -5.37 26.79
CA GLY A 84 8.26 -5.63 27.37
C GLY A 84 9.17 -6.46 26.47
N GLU A 85 8.95 -6.45 25.15
CA GLU A 85 9.72 -7.19 24.17
C GLU A 85 10.75 -6.30 23.45
N ALA A 86 11.97 -6.80 23.24
CA ALA A 86 12.94 -6.12 22.40
C ALA A 86 12.48 -6.08 20.94
N THR A 87 12.73 -4.95 20.25
CA THR A 87 12.19 -4.73 18.90
C THR A 87 12.92 -5.54 17.82
N CYS A 88 14.20 -5.85 18.02
CA CYS A 88 15.07 -6.44 17.00
C CYS A 88 14.58 -7.83 16.52
N ARG A 89 14.24 -7.94 15.23
CA ARG A 89 13.81 -9.20 14.59
C ARG A 89 14.92 -10.24 14.51
N ALA A 90 16.17 -9.84 14.35
CA ALA A 90 17.29 -10.77 14.34
C ALA A 90 17.41 -11.50 15.69
N CYS A 91 17.39 -10.75 16.81
CA CYS A 91 17.40 -11.31 18.16
C CYS A 91 16.19 -12.21 18.41
N TYR A 92 15.00 -11.74 18.04
CA TYR A 92 13.76 -12.51 18.17
C TYR A 92 13.84 -13.85 17.44
N TRP A 93 14.22 -13.85 16.16
CA TRP A 93 14.26 -15.06 15.35
C TRP A 93 15.35 -16.02 15.81
N ARG A 94 16.53 -15.53 16.22
CA ARG A 94 17.56 -16.38 16.85
C ARG A 94 17.03 -17.10 18.08
N GLN A 95 16.32 -16.39 18.96
CA GLN A 95 15.76 -16.98 20.18
C GLN A 95 14.65 -17.98 19.86
N TRP A 96 13.76 -17.63 18.92
CA TRP A 96 12.69 -18.50 18.47
C TRP A 96 13.22 -19.79 17.85
N ALA A 97 14.18 -19.69 16.92
CA ALA A 97 14.78 -20.84 16.25
C ALA A 97 15.47 -21.79 17.25
N ARG A 98 16.17 -21.24 18.25
CA ARG A 98 16.73 -22.03 19.36
C ARG A 98 15.66 -22.81 20.12
N LYS A 99 14.56 -22.15 20.51
CA LYS A 99 13.44 -22.79 21.23
C LYS A 99 12.74 -23.85 20.37
N ALA A 100 12.53 -23.56 19.09
CA ALA A 100 11.90 -24.50 18.14
C ALA A 100 12.74 -25.78 17.99
N ARG A 101 14.06 -25.64 17.82
CA ARG A 101 14.98 -26.79 17.77
C ARG A 101 14.97 -27.62 19.05
N GLN A 102 14.97 -26.97 20.22
CA GLN A 102 14.85 -27.66 21.51
C GLN A 102 13.55 -28.44 21.64
N ALA A 103 12.43 -27.88 21.17
CA ALA A 103 11.12 -28.53 21.23
C ALA A 103 10.99 -29.74 20.28
N MET A 104 11.69 -29.73 19.14
CA MET A 104 11.66 -30.83 18.17
C MET A 104 12.48 -32.06 18.62
N GLY A 105 13.39 -31.90 19.58
CA GLY A 105 14.15 -33.01 20.16
C GLY A 105 14.88 -33.83 19.09
N ALA A 106 14.64 -35.14 19.04
CA ALA A 106 15.31 -36.05 18.11
C ALA A 106 14.92 -35.86 16.63
N TYR A 107 13.83 -35.14 16.33
CA TYR A 107 13.34 -34.93 14.96
C TYR A 107 13.89 -33.65 14.30
N VAL A 108 14.78 -32.92 14.98
CA VAL A 108 15.32 -31.67 14.47
C VAL A 108 16.31 -31.91 13.32
N ASP A 109 16.09 -31.24 12.20
CA ASP A 109 17.07 -31.18 11.12
C ASP A 109 18.16 -30.15 11.47
N LEU A 110 19.38 -30.65 11.69
CA LEU A 110 20.57 -29.85 11.97
C LEU A 110 21.48 -29.72 10.75
N SER A 111 20.95 -29.91 9.54
CA SER A 111 21.68 -29.65 8.31
C SER A 111 21.85 -28.13 8.12
N PRO A 112 23.08 -27.59 8.12
CA PRO A 112 23.28 -26.17 7.84
C PRO A 112 22.82 -25.81 6.44
N VAL A 113 22.23 -24.64 6.28
CA VAL A 113 21.91 -24.09 4.95
C VAL A 113 23.17 -23.43 4.38
N PRO A 114 23.68 -23.89 3.22
CA PRO A 114 24.80 -23.22 2.57
C PRO A 114 24.43 -21.78 2.19
N GLU A 115 25.36 -20.84 2.40
CA GLU A 115 25.11 -19.43 2.10
C GLU A 115 24.71 -19.20 0.64
N ALA A 116 25.34 -19.93 -0.30
CA ALA A 116 24.99 -19.87 -1.72
C ALA A 116 23.51 -20.18 -1.99
N LYS A 117 22.94 -21.17 -1.27
CA LYS A 117 21.52 -21.54 -1.39
C LYS A 117 20.61 -20.48 -0.79
N ALA A 118 20.99 -19.91 0.35
CA ALA A 118 20.26 -18.80 0.97
C ALA A 118 20.25 -17.54 0.08
N ARG A 119 21.40 -17.24 -0.54
CA ARG A 119 21.58 -16.15 -1.50
C ARG A 119 20.71 -16.33 -2.74
N GLU A 120 20.81 -17.48 -3.41
CA GLU A 120 19.99 -17.80 -4.58
C GLU A 120 18.49 -17.65 -4.27
N HIS A 121 18.05 -18.18 -3.12
CA HIS A 121 16.66 -18.06 -2.68
C HIS A 121 16.24 -16.60 -2.43
N ALA A 122 17.08 -15.80 -1.78
CA ALA A 122 16.78 -14.38 -1.55
C ALA A 122 16.71 -13.57 -2.84
N GLU A 123 17.69 -13.75 -3.73
CA GLU A 123 17.76 -13.05 -5.02
C GLU A 123 16.59 -13.40 -5.94
N LYS A 124 16.23 -14.69 -6.00
CA LYS A 124 15.02 -15.16 -6.70
C LYS A 124 13.74 -14.51 -6.16
N ASN A 125 13.69 -14.18 -4.88
CA ASN A 125 12.53 -13.54 -4.26
C ASN A 125 12.60 -12.00 -4.22
N GLY A 126 13.60 -11.38 -4.86
CA GLY A 126 13.69 -9.93 -5.05
C GLY A 126 14.41 -9.19 -3.92
N TYR A 127 15.34 -9.88 -3.26
CA TYR A 127 16.21 -9.33 -2.25
C TYR A 127 17.68 -9.44 -2.66
N ASP A 128 18.47 -8.45 -2.28
CA ASP A 128 19.92 -8.63 -2.19
C ASP A 128 20.23 -9.33 -0.87
N TYR A 129 20.93 -10.46 -0.95
CA TYR A 129 21.39 -11.19 0.23
C TYR A 129 22.62 -10.50 0.82
N LEU A 130 22.57 -10.16 2.11
CA LEU A 130 23.67 -9.48 2.79
C LEU A 130 24.54 -10.48 3.55
N SER A 131 23.94 -11.27 4.45
CA SER A 131 24.67 -12.26 5.25
C SER A 131 23.72 -13.20 6.01
N ALA A 132 24.25 -14.33 6.49
CA ALA A 132 23.58 -15.11 7.53
C ALA A 132 23.71 -14.38 8.87
N LEU A 133 22.67 -14.45 9.72
CA LEU A 133 22.73 -13.86 11.06
C LEU A 133 23.03 -14.92 12.14
N THR A 134 23.43 -16.12 11.76
CA THR A 134 23.91 -17.19 12.65
C THR A 134 25.01 -17.99 11.97
N THR A 135 25.92 -18.57 12.77
CA THR A 135 26.99 -19.44 12.28
C THR A 135 27.13 -20.65 13.21
N PRO A 136 26.94 -21.89 12.72
CA PRO A 136 26.32 -22.23 11.42
C PRO A 136 24.87 -21.73 11.34
N SER A 137 24.37 -21.56 10.11
CA SER A 137 22.98 -21.12 9.85
C SER A 137 22.10 -22.29 9.48
N PHE A 138 20.99 -22.48 10.18
CA PHE A 138 20.00 -23.54 9.93
C PHE A 138 18.74 -22.99 9.25
N SER A 139 17.85 -23.88 8.79
CA SER A 139 16.65 -23.54 8.00
C SER A 139 15.73 -22.45 8.60
N ASP A 140 15.60 -22.44 9.92
CA ASP A 140 14.76 -21.50 10.67
C ASP A 140 15.50 -20.27 11.20
N ASP A 141 16.81 -20.16 10.94
CA ASP A 141 17.59 -19.01 11.38
C ASP A 141 17.32 -17.77 10.51
N PRO A 142 17.48 -16.56 11.08
CA PRO A 142 17.31 -15.34 10.31
C PRO A 142 18.51 -15.07 9.40
N HIS A 143 18.22 -14.47 8.25
CA HIS A 143 19.18 -13.95 7.29
C HIS A 143 18.96 -12.45 7.10
N HIS A 144 20.05 -11.76 6.76
CA HIS A 144 20.06 -10.33 6.53
C HIS A 144 19.86 -10.05 5.04
N VAL A 145 18.81 -9.30 4.69
CA VAL A 145 18.42 -9.06 3.30
C VAL A 145 18.02 -7.60 3.07
N ARG A 146 18.20 -7.12 1.84
CA ARG A 146 17.76 -5.80 1.38
C ARG A 146 16.78 -5.95 0.23
N CYS A 147 15.59 -5.36 0.33
CA CYS A 147 14.62 -5.44 -0.76
C CYS A 147 15.09 -4.58 -1.95
N ARG A 148 15.17 -5.16 -3.14
CA ARG A 148 15.57 -4.46 -4.38
C ARG A 148 14.62 -3.32 -4.79
N TYR A 149 13.39 -3.35 -4.30
CA TYR A 149 12.33 -2.42 -4.70
C TYR A 149 12.22 -1.20 -3.79
N CYS A 150 12.16 -1.42 -2.48
CA CYS A 150 12.00 -0.34 -1.51
C CYS A 150 13.27 -0.02 -0.72
N GLY A 151 14.36 -0.75 -0.95
CA GLY A 151 15.63 -0.58 -0.22
C GLY A 151 15.60 -1.07 1.22
N ARG A 152 14.45 -1.55 1.72
CA ARG A 152 14.28 -1.96 3.13
C ARG A 152 15.26 -3.08 3.47
N VAL A 153 16.12 -2.80 4.44
CA VAL A 153 17.01 -3.79 5.08
C VAL A 153 16.27 -4.45 6.25
N SER A 154 16.27 -5.79 6.30
CA SER A 154 15.53 -6.56 7.31
C SER A 154 16.19 -7.90 7.64
N ALA A 155 15.89 -8.41 8.84
CA ALA A 155 16.23 -9.76 9.27
C ALA A 155 15.02 -10.70 9.11
N GLU A 156 15.11 -11.64 8.18
CA GLU A 156 14.00 -12.52 7.78
C GLU A 156 14.46 -13.99 7.69
N ARG A 157 13.59 -14.95 8.01
CA ARG A 157 13.88 -16.38 7.78
C ARG A 157 13.70 -16.70 6.29
N LEU A 158 14.29 -17.79 5.79
CA LEU A 158 14.15 -18.19 4.39
C LEU A 158 12.69 -18.39 3.95
N GLY A 159 11.85 -18.92 4.85
CA GLY A 159 10.40 -19.02 4.61
C GLY A 159 9.72 -17.65 4.44
N ASP A 160 10.12 -16.66 5.24
CA ASP A 160 9.57 -15.29 5.17
C ASP A 160 10.04 -14.58 3.88
N ILE A 161 11.32 -14.75 3.52
CA ILE A 161 11.89 -14.27 2.26
C ILE A 161 11.12 -14.82 1.06
N GLY A 162 10.63 -16.06 1.12
CA GLY A 162 9.83 -16.70 0.07
C GLY A 162 8.46 -16.06 -0.16
N PHE A 163 7.93 -15.28 0.78
CA PHE A 163 6.71 -14.48 0.58
C PHE A 163 7.02 -13.10 -0.03
N GLY A 164 8.29 -12.70 -0.03
CA GLY A 164 8.81 -11.42 -0.49
C GLY A 164 8.37 -10.21 0.33
N CYS A 165 8.84 -9.04 -0.10
CA CYS A 165 8.67 -7.83 0.67
C CYS A 165 7.22 -7.33 0.63
N GLN A 166 6.73 -6.81 1.76
CA GLN A 166 5.39 -6.21 1.83
C GLN A 166 5.18 -5.02 0.89
N CYS A 167 6.25 -4.35 0.45
CA CYS A 167 6.14 -3.30 -0.57
C CYS A 167 5.68 -3.83 -1.93
N GLN A 168 5.85 -5.14 -2.16
CA GLN A 168 5.44 -5.85 -3.37
C GLN A 168 4.10 -6.57 -3.18
N ILE A 169 3.51 -6.55 -1.98
CA ILE A 169 2.15 -7.06 -1.81
C ILE A 169 1.21 -6.11 -2.54
N ASN A 170 0.63 -6.64 -3.61
CA ASN A 170 -0.33 -5.98 -4.45
C ASN A 170 -1.73 -6.30 -3.90
N PRO A 171 -2.45 -5.34 -3.32
CA PRO A 171 -3.85 -5.53 -3.00
C PRO A 171 -4.70 -5.24 -4.25
N ARG A 172 -5.76 -6.04 -4.47
CA ARG A 172 -6.69 -5.86 -5.59
C ARG A 172 -7.15 -4.40 -5.73
N ARG A 173 -7.17 -3.86 -6.96
CA ARG A 173 -7.57 -2.47 -7.23
C ARG A 173 -8.97 -2.12 -6.68
N GLU A 174 -9.93 -3.04 -6.75
CA GLU A 174 -11.27 -2.90 -6.09
C GLU A 174 -11.19 -2.59 -4.58
N ARG A 175 -10.17 -3.11 -3.90
CA ARG A 175 -9.91 -2.81 -2.47
C ARG A 175 -9.15 -1.50 -2.26
N GLN A 176 -8.47 -0.97 -3.29
CA GLN A 176 -7.69 0.28 -3.25
C GLN A 176 -8.41 1.48 -3.83
N THR A 177 -9.41 1.29 -4.71
CA THR A 177 -10.36 2.32 -5.10
C THR A 177 -11.29 2.55 -3.92
N THR A 178 -10.78 3.21 -2.89
CA THR A 178 -11.66 3.91 -1.97
C THR A 178 -12.37 4.98 -2.77
N LYS A 179 -13.57 4.61 -3.24
CA LYS A 179 -14.69 5.45 -3.67
C LYS A 179 -14.56 6.00 -5.09
N ARG A 180 -15.44 5.51 -5.99
CA ARG A 180 -16.05 6.41 -6.98
C ARG A 180 -16.48 7.67 -6.23
N ALA A 181 -16.11 8.85 -6.72
CA ALA A 181 -16.70 10.10 -6.26
C ALA A 181 -18.22 10.00 -6.50
N GLY A 182 -18.98 9.69 -5.44
CA GLY A 182 -20.42 9.50 -5.52
C GLY A 182 -21.03 8.39 -4.65
N SER A 183 -20.31 7.31 -4.28
CA SER A 183 -20.91 6.24 -3.46
C SER A 183 -20.08 5.90 -2.22
N LYS A 184 -20.17 6.76 -1.20
CA LYS A 184 -20.12 6.25 0.18
C LYS A 184 -21.51 5.67 0.51
N GLN A 185 -21.94 4.63 -0.18
CA GLN A 185 -22.94 3.77 0.43
C GLN A 185 -22.21 3.12 1.61
N ARG A 186 -22.51 3.61 2.81
CA ARG A 186 -22.06 2.94 4.03
C ARG A 186 -22.64 1.53 3.93
N ASN A 187 -21.88 0.47 4.24
CA ASN A 187 -22.43 -0.88 4.32
C ASN A 187 -23.36 -0.94 5.53
N LEU A 188 -24.58 -0.42 5.34
CA LEU A 188 -25.60 -0.35 6.37
C LEU A 188 -26.04 -1.77 6.69
N LEU A 189 -26.36 -2.00 7.96
CA LEU A 189 -26.82 -3.31 8.41
C LEU A 189 -28.10 -3.70 7.66
N LYS A 190 -29.05 -2.75 7.53
CA LYS A 190 -30.34 -2.95 6.87
C LYS A 190 -30.25 -3.42 5.41
N ASP A 191 -29.19 -3.03 4.70
CA ASP A 191 -28.98 -3.35 3.28
C ASP A 191 -28.03 -4.53 3.08
N SER A 192 -27.68 -5.26 4.15
CA SER A 192 -26.63 -6.28 4.11
C SER A 192 -27.10 -7.68 3.68
N GLU A 193 -28.41 -7.93 3.68
CA GLU A 193 -29.02 -9.25 3.44
C GLU A 193 -28.49 -10.37 4.36
N LEU A 194 -27.84 -10.00 5.47
CA LEU A 194 -27.26 -10.97 6.39
C LEU A 194 -28.36 -11.61 7.26
N PRO A 195 -28.23 -12.90 7.64
CA PRO A 195 -29.19 -13.56 8.53
C PRO A 195 -29.41 -12.86 9.87
N VAL A 196 -28.42 -12.09 10.34
CA VAL A 196 -28.49 -11.30 11.58
C VAL A 196 -29.60 -10.24 11.55
N LEU A 197 -30.12 -9.85 10.38
CA LEU A 197 -31.23 -8.90 10.30
C LEU A 197 -32.48 -9.40 11.01
N GLY A 198 -32.74 -10.72 10.97
CA GLY A 198 -33.84 -11.34 11.71
C GLY A 198 -33.68 -11.31 13.24
N TRP A 199 -32.51 -10.88 13.75
CA TRP A 199 -32.25 -10.73 15.18
C TRP A 199 -32.41 -9.30 15.67
N TRP A 200 -32.59 -8.31 14.78
CA TRP A 200 -32.67 -6.91 15.17
C TRP A 200 -33.95 -6.65 15.97
N ASP A 201 -33.82 -6.07 17.17
CA ASP A 201 -35.00 -5.68 17.94
C ASP A 201 -35.46 -4.27 17.51
N HIS A 202 -36.50 -4.21 16.68
CA HIS A 202 -37.10 -2.96 16.21
C HIS A 202 -37.91 -2.22 17.28
N GLU A 203 -38.25 -2.88 18.39
CA GLU A 203 -38.98 -2.25 19.50
C GLU A 203 -38.03 -1.54 20.46
N GLU A 204 -36.83 -2.09 20.69
CA GLU A 204 -35.85 -1.54 21.63
C GLU A 204 -34.80 -0.61 20.97
N ASN A 205 -34.48 -0.81 19.69
CA ASN A 205 -33.58 0.11 18.98
C ASN A 205 -34.37 1.19 18.23
N ASP A 206 -33.88 2.43 18.32
CA ASP A 206 -34.49 3.55 17.61
C ASP A 206 -34.29 3.47 16.08
N ALA A 207 -35.23 4.06 15.34
CA ALA A 207 -35.20 4.07 13.89
C ALA A 207 -33.96 4.77 13.31
N ALA A 208 -33.44 5.81 13.97
CA ALA A 208 -32.24 6.49 13.50
C ALA A 208 -31.01 5.59 13.60
N THR A 209 -30.92 4.74 14.63
CA THR A 209 -29.90 3.69 14.74
C THR A 209 -30.02 2.68 13.60
N TRP A 210 -31.23 2.19 13.30
CA TRP A 210 -31.47 1.26 12.17
C TRP A 210 -31.06 1.85 10.82
N GLU A 211 -31.40 3.12 10.57
CA GLU A 211 -31.12 3.81 9.32
C GLU A 211 -29.62 4.12 9.10
N THR A 212 -28.81 4.12 10.17
CA THR A 212 -27.43 4.62 10.11
C THR A 212 -26.35 3.61 10.48
N VAL A 213 -26.71 2.51 11.13
CA VAL A 213 -25.77 1.52 11.63
C VAL A 213 -25.12 0.73 10.50
N THR A 214 -23.81 0.51 10.61
CA THR A 214 -23.05 -0.28 9.63
C THR A 214 -22.72 -1.67 10.18
N VAL A 215 -22.48 -2.63 9.28
CA VAL A 215 -22.09 -4.01 9.64
C VAL A 215 -20.79 -4.11 10.45
N LYS A 216 -20.00 -3.03 10.54
CA LYS A 216 -18.74 -2.97 11.31
C LYS A 216 -18.83 -2.14 12.59
N ALA A 217 -20.04 -1.74 12.99
CA ALA A 217 -20.22 -0.91 14.16
C ALA A 217 -19.78 -1.64 15.45
N LEU A 218 -18.98 -0.96 16.28
CA LEU A 218 -18.48 -1.48 17.56
C LEU A 218 -19.39 -1.13 18.75
N ARG A 219 -20.46 -0.37 18.51
CA ARG A 219 -21.47 -0.05 19.53
C ARG A 219 -22.41 -1.22 19.76
N ASP A 220 -23.03 -1.26 20.93
CA ASP A 220 -24.08 -2.23 21.26
C ASP A 220 -25.41 -1.84 20.61
N ALA A 221 -26.20 -2.85 20.28
CA ALA A 221 -27.60 -2.75 19.91
C ALA A 221 -28.40 -3.80 20.70
N ALA A 222 -29.71 -3.61 20.78
CA ALA A 222 -30.62 -4.63 21.29
C ALA A 222 -30.91 -5.67 20.21
N TRP A 223 -30.97 -6.93 20.60
CA TRP A 223 -31.21 -8.07 19.73
C TRP A 223 -32.30 -8.93 20.34
N ARG A 224 -33.14 -9.51 19.49
CA ARG A 224 -34.16 -10.48 19.84
C ARG A 224 -33.82 -11.79 19.18
N CYS A 225 -33.60 -12.84 19.97
CA CYS A 225 -33.37 -14.17 19.43
C CYS A 225 -34.60 -14.65 18.64
N PRO A 226 -34.47 -15.04 17.35
CA PRO A 226 -35.59 -15.54 16.57
C PRO A 226 -36.07 -16.91 17.06
N ASP A 227 -35.21 -17.69 17.74
CA ASP A 227 -35.55 -19.04 18.21
C ASP A 227 -36.35 -19.03 19.53
N CYS A 228 -35.96 -18.18 20.49
CA CYS A 228 -36.55 -18.16 21.84
C CYS A 228 -37.17 -16.82 22.26
N GLY A 229 -37.04 -15.78 21.44
CA GLY A 229 -37.55 -14.44 21.75
C GLY A 229 -36.77 -13.65 22.80
N LEU A 230 -35.71 -14.21 23.39
CA LEU A 230 -34.89 -13.53 24.40
C LEU A 230 -34.33 -12.22 23.85
N ARG A 231 -34.53 -11.13 24.60
CA ARG A 231 -33.92 -9.82 24.36
C ARG A 231 -32.59 -9.70 25.08
N PHE A 232 -31.57 -9.22 24.39
CA PHE A 232 -30.23 -9.01 24.95
C PHE A 232 -29.47 -7.93 24.18
N ARG A 233 -28.43 -7.35 24.79
CA ARG A 233 -27.57 -6.34 24.14
C ARG A 233 -26.20 -6.92 23.82
N LYS A 234 -25.69 -6.63 22.63
CA LYS A 234 -24.37 -7.07 22.16
C LYS A 234 -23.87 -6.15 21.04
N ARG A 235 -22.55 -6.10 20.82
CA ARG A 235 -21.94 -5.33 19.73
C ARG A 235 -22.44 -5.81 18.38
N ILE A 236 -22.74 -4.87 17.50
CA ILE A 236 -23.21 -5.15 16.14
C ILE A 236 -22.20 -5.97 15.35
N LEU A 237 -20.91 -5.61 15.39
CA LEU A 237 -19.86 -6.39 14.72
C LEU A 237 -19.83 -7.85 15.20
N ASP A 238 -20.04 -8.10 16.50
CA ASP A 238 -20.01 -9.45 17.04
C ASP A 238 -21.21 -10.27 16.56
N MET A 239 -22.42 -9.68 16.57
CA MET A 239 -23.63 -10.34 16.07
C MET A 239 -23.57 -10.58 14.56
N VAL A 240 -22.97 -9.67 13.79
CA VAL A 240 -22.74 -9.84 12.34
C VAL A 240 -21.79 -11.01 12.06
N ASN A 241 -20.74 -11.16 12.86
CA ASN A 241 -19.75 -12.23 12.66
C ASN A 241 -20.24 -13.59 13.17
N MET A 242 -20.91 -13.60 14.32
CA MET A 242 -21.32 -14.81 15.02
C MET A 242 -22.55 -14.51 15.90
N SER A 243 -23.73 -14.62 15.29
CA SER A 243 -25.00 -14.42 15.99
C SER A 243 -25.24 -15.59 16.96
N GLU A 244 -25.19 -15.29 18.25
CA GLU A 244 -25.36 -16.29 19.31
C GLU A 244 -26.34 -15.77 20.35
N CYS A 245 -27.36 -16.56 20.65
CA CYS A 245 -28.26 -16.30 21.77
C CYS A 245 -27.59 -16.76 23.08
N PRO A 246 -27.53 -15.90 24.12
CA PRO A 246 -26.96 -16.24 25.42
C PRO A 246 -27.59 -17.47 26.09
N GLU A 247 -28.85 -17.79 25.78
CA GLU A 247 -29.55 -18.95 26.35
C GLU A 247 -29.62 -20.16 25.41
N CYS A 248 -29.89 -19.96 24.12
CA CYS A 248 -29.98 -21.09 23.18
C CYS A 248 -28.62 -21.72 22.93
N GLU A 249 -27.54 -20.92 22.89
CA GLU A 249 -26.23 -21.43 22.51
C GLU A 249 -25.60 -22.36 23.57
N PRO A 250 -25.69 -22.08 24.88
CA PRO A 250 -25.34 -23.08 25.89
C PRO A 250 -26.15 -24.38 25.79
N LYS A 251 -27.46 -24.29 25.50
CA LYS A 251 -28.33 -25.48 25.32
C LYS A 251 -27.89 -26.30 24.10
N ARG A 252 -27.72 -25.66 22.94
CA ARG A 252 -27.21 -26.30 21.72
C ARG A 252 -25.82 -26.93 21.93
N ARG A 253 -24.91 -26.26 22.63
CA ARG A 253 -23.59 -26.83 22.97
C ARG A 253 -23.68 -28.02 23.91
N ALA A 254 -24.58 -27.98 24.90
CA ALA A 254 -24.81 -29.11 25.80
C ALA A 254 -25.41 -30.32 25.06
N GLU A 255 -26.41 -30.08 24.20
CA GLU A 255 -26.99 -31.10 23.32
C GLU A 255 -25.95 -31.70 22.38
N TRP A 256 -25.13 -30.87 21.72
CA TRP A 256 -24.03 -31.34 20.89
C TRP A 256 -23.01 -32.16 21.68
N LYS A 257 -22.64 -31.72 22.89
CA LYS A 257 -21.73 -32.47 23.77
C LYS A 257 -22.31 -33.84 24.13
N ALA A 258 -23.60 -33.91 24.47
CA ALA A 258 -24.29 -35.17 24.75
C ALA A 258 -24.36 -36.07 23.51
N GLN A 259 -24.68 -35.51 22.34
CA GLN A 259 -24.72 -36.25 21.08
C GLN A 259 -23.34 -36.77 20.68
N TYR A 260 -22.30 -35.94 20.81
CA TYR A 260 -20.93 -36.34 20.54
C TYR A 260 -20.46 -37.44 21.50
N ALA A 261 -20.82 -37.38 22.78
CA ALA A 261 -20.56 -38.46 23.73
C ALA A 261 -21.24 -39.77 23.32
N ARG A 262 -22.47 -39.72 22.78
CA ARG A 262 -23.13 -40.91 22.18
C ARG A 262 -22.33 -41.42 20.98
N TYR A 263 -21.89 -40.54 20.08
CA TYR A 263 -21.09 -40.93 18.91
C TYR A 263 -19.73 -41.56 19.25
N GLN A 264 -19.20 -41.34 20.47
CA GLN A 264 -17.99 -42.02 20.93
C GLN A 264 -18.20 -43.51 21.20
N THR A 265 -19.43 -43.94 21.46
CA THR A 265 -19.77 -45.33 21.76
C THR A 265 -20.78 -45.94 20.80
N THR A 266 -21.18 -45.21 19.75
CA THR A 266 -22.12 -45.70 18.72
C THR A 266 -21.31 -46.24 17.54
N PRO A 267 -21.43 -47.54 17.20
CA PRO A 267 -20.88 -48.13 16.00
C PRO A 267 -21.39 -47.46 14.72
N VAL A 268 -20.58 -47.49 13.67
CA VAL A 268 -20.97 -47.03 12.33
C VAL A 268 -22.15 -47.84 11.79
N ALA A 269 -22.20 -49.15 12.08
CA ALA A 269 -23.27 -50.04 11.65
C ALA A 269 -24.67 -49.63 12.16
N ASP A 270 -24.74 -48.87 13.25
CA ASP A 270 -26.01 -48.47 13.87
C ASP A 270 -26.62 -47.21 13.23
N ILE A 271 -25.90 -46.56 12.31
CA ILE A 271 -26.40 -45.41 11.54
C ILE A 271 -26.61 -45.83 10.08
N PRO A 272 -27.87 -45.95 9.60
CA PRO A 272 -28.16 -46.43 8.26
C PRO A 272 -27.44 -45.67 7.15
N GLU A 273 -27.30 -44.35 7.29
CA GLU A 273 -26.62 -43.49 6.31
C GLU A 273 -25.12 -43.79 6.20
N LEU A 274 -24.47 -44.09 7.33
CA LEU A 274 -23.05 -44.43 7.35
C LEU A 274 -22.81 -45.87 6.95
N LEU A 275 -23.67 -46.80 7.38
CA LEU A 275 -23.62 -48.20 6.97
C LEU A 275 -23.80 -48.33 5.46
N ALA A 276 -24.78 -47.64 4.87
CA ALA A 276 -24.99 -47.62 3.43
C ALA A 276 -23.83 -46.99 2.65
N ALA A 277 -23.10 -46.08 3.29
CA ALA A 277 -21.92 -45.44 2.72
C ALA A 277 -20.61 -46.17 3.04
N TRP A 278 -20.62 -47.28 3.79
CA TRP A 278 -19.41 -47.96 4.23
C TRP A 278 -18.76 -48.75 3.08
N ASP A 279 -17.46 -48.52 2.87
CA ASP A 279 -16.67 -49.10 1.77
C ASP A 279 -15.22 -49.37 2.22
N ASP A 280 -15.03 -49.52 3.54
CA ASP A 280 -13.74 -49.79 4.21
C ASP A 280 -13.70 -51.26 4.63
N ASP A 281 -12.50 -51.85 4.64
CA ASP A 281 -12.30 -53.26 5.01
C ASP A 281 -12.56 -53.52 6.51
N ALA A 282 -12.51 -52.49 7.35
CA ALA A 282 -12.81 -52.64 8.78
C ALA A 282 -14.30 -52.93 9.01
N ASP A 283 -14.62 -53.81 9.97
CA ASP A 283 -16.01 -54.11 10.33
C ASP A 283 -16.70 -52.85 10.92
N PRO A 284 -17.79 -52.35 10.30
CA PRO A 284 -18.48 -51.15 10.79
C PRO A 284 -19.13 -51.32 12.17
N ARG A 285 -19.24 -52.55 12.69
CA ARG A 285 -19.77 -52.84 14.04
C ARG A 285 -18.77 -52.51 15.15
N ILE A 286 -17.48 -52.41 14.84
CA ILE A 286 -16.43 -52.11 15.82
C ILE A 286 -15.83 -50.72 15.66
N VAL A 287 -16.16 -50.02 14.57
CA VAL A 287 -15.72 -48.63 14.34
C VAL A 287 -16.77 -47.67 14.90
N MET A 288 -16.36 -46.78 15.80
CA MET A 288 -17.25 -45.77 16.38
C MET A 288 -17.37 -44.55 15.47
N ILE A 289 -18.52 -43.88 15.49
CA ILE A 289 -18.77 -42.70 14.65
C ILE A 289 -17.73 -41.59 14.90
N ALA A 290 -17.38 -41.35 16.17
CA ALA A 290 -16.41 -40.32 16.55
C ALA A 290 -14.94 -40.72 16.31
N ASP A 291 -14.67 -41.87 15.67
CA ASP A 291 -13.33 -42.20 15.18
C ASP A 291 -12.84 -41.10 14.23
N TYR A 292 -11.64 -40.58 14.47
CA TYR A 292 -11.00 -39.55 13.64
C TYR A 292 -10.20 -40.12 12.47
N GLN A 293 -10.00 -41.44 12.42
CA GLN A 293 -9.30 -42.08 11.31
C GLN A 293 -10.06 -41.89 10.00
N ARG A 294 -9.29 -41.75 8.91
CA ARG A 294 -9.84 -41.54 7.57
C ARG A 294 -10.15 -42.89 6.93
N ARG A 295 -11.44 -43.22 6.90
CA ARG A 295 -12.01 -44.45 6.37
C ARG A 295 -12.46 -44.28 4.92
N GLN A 296 -12.50 -45.38 4.19
CA GLN A 296 -13.03 -45.44 2.84
C GLN A 296 -14.57 -45.50 2.88
N LEU A 297 -15.21 -44.59 2.15
CA LEU A 297 -16.67 -44.50 2.08
C LEU A 297 -17.09 -44.45 0.62
N ARG A 298 -18.34 -44.81 0.30
CA ARG A 298 -18.94 -44.71 -1.03
C ARG A 298 -20.30 -44.00 -0.95
N CYS A 299 -20.43 -42.86 -1.62
CA CYS A 299 -21.70 -42.15 -1.65
C CYS A 299 -22.67 -42.72 -2.70
N PRO A 300 -23.97 -42.33 -2.69
CA PRO A 300 -24.96 -42.81 -3.67
C PRO A 300 -24.61 -42.49 -5.12
N ARG A 301 -23.88 -41.38 -5.38
CA ARG A 301 -23.36 -41.02 -6.71
C ARG A 301 -22.09 -41.82 -7.10
N GLY A 302 -21.67 -42.78 -6.30
CA GLY A 302 -20.52 -43.66 -6.56
C GLY A 302 -19.15 -43.08 -6.21
N HIS A 303 -19.07 -41.85 -5.69
CA HIS A 303 -17.79 -41.27 -5.26
C HIS A 303 -17.24 -41.99 -4.03
N ARG A 304 -15.91 -42.15 -3.97
CA ARG A 304 -15.21 -42.90 -2.94
C ARG A 304 -14.33 -42.03 -2.01
N PRO A 305 -14.90 -41.12 -1.19
CA PRO A 305 -14.09 -40.22 -0.36
C PRO A 305 -13.42 -40.95 0.82
N ARG A 306 -12.27 -40.42 1.24
CA ARG A 306 -11.54 -40.89 2.43
C ARG A 306 -11.65 -39.89 3.58
N GLN A 307 -12.53 -40.17 4.55
CA GLN A 307 -12.91 -39.24 5.63
C GLN A 307 -13.26 -39.99 6.92
N SER A 308 -13.34 -39.29 8.05
CA SER A 308 -13.89 -39.91 9.26
C SER A 308 -15.40 -40.10 9.15
N PRO A 309 -15.99 -41.10 9.83
CA PRO A 309 -17.44 -41.34 9.80
C PRO A 309 -18.23 -40.12 10.26
N LEU A 310 -17.85 -39.50 11.39
CA LEU A 310 -18.51 -38.28 11.87
C LEU A 310 -18.44 -37.12 10.87
N THR A 311 -17.30 -36.96 10.17
CA THR A 311 -17.20 -35.91 9.15
C THR A 311 -18.17 -36.17 8.02
N TYR A 312 -18.23 -37.40 7.50
CA TYR A 312 -19.13 -37.77 6.41
C TYR A 312 -20.60 -37.67 6.83
N LEU A 313 -20.95 -38.09 8.04
CA LEU A 313 -22.31 -37.97 8.57
C LEU A 313 -22.76 -36.50 8.61
N ARG A 314 -21.91 -35.60 9.11
CA ARG A 314 -22.25 -34.16 9.23
C ARG A 314 -22.29 -33.42 7.91
N ASN A 315 -21.47 -33.84 6.95
CA ASN A 315 -21.13 -33.02 5.78
C ASN A 315 -21.44 -33.69 4.45
N GLY A 316 -21.75 -34.98 4.44
CA GLY A 316 -21.89 -35.79 3.24
C GLY A 316 -20.60 -35.90 2.41
N CYS A 317 -20.78 -36.33 1.17
CA CYS A 317 -19.69 -36.52 0.23
C CYS A 317 -19.05 -35.18 -0.19
N PRO A 318 -17.72 -34.99 -0.04
CA PRO A 318 -17.03 -33.76 -0.45
C PRO A 318 -17.12 -33.51 -1.96
N SER A 319 -17.14 -34.57 -2.77
CA SER A 319 -17.21 -34.46 -4.23
C SER A 319 -18.57 -33.93 -4.67
N CYS A 320 -19.66 -34.43 -4.07
CA CYS A 320 -21.02 -33.93 -4.36
C CYS A 320 -21.14 -32.46 -3.96
N ARG A 321 -20.75 -32.09 -2.74
CA ARG A 321 -20.77 -30.68 -2.31
C ARG A 321 -19.92 -29.78 -3.19
N GLY A 322 -18.76 -30.26 -3.63
CA GLY A 322 -17.90 -29.54 -4.56
C GLY A 322 -18.54 -29.36 -5.95
N GLN A 323 -19.28 -30.36 -6.43
CA GLN A 323 -20.06 -30.26 -7.68
C GLN A 323 -21.20 -29.26 -7.54
N ASP A 324 -21.96 -29.29 -6.44
CA ASP A 324 -23.08 -28.39 -6.20
C ASP A 324 -22.58 -26.94 -6.10
N THR A 325 -21.48 -26.70 -5.34
CA THR A 325 -20.82 -25.39 -5.26
C THR A 325 -20.37 -24.89 -6.65
N ARG A 326 -19.87 -25.81 -7.49
CA ARG A 326 -19.43 -25.48 -8.84
C ARG A 326 -20.61 -25.12 -9.74
N ALA A 327 -21.76 -25.78 -9.61
CA ALA A 327 -22.97 -25.50 -10.37
C ALA A 327 -23.49 -24.09 -10.04
N THR A 328 -23.68 -23.76 -8.76
CA THR A 328 -24.11 -22.42 -8.32
C THR A 328 -23.16 -21.32 -8.81
N ARG A 329 -21.85 -21.57 -8.78
CA ARG A 329 -20.86 -20.62 -9.34
C ARG A 329 -21.04 -20.44 -10.85
N LEU A 330 -21.27 -21.51 -11.60
CA LEU A 330 -21.43 -21.43 -13.06
C LEU A 330 -22.70 -20.66 -13.44
N GLU A 331 -23.81 -20.90 -12.75
CA GLU A 331 -25.06 -20.13 -12.91
C GLU A 331 -24.83 -18.64 -12.65
N ALA A 332 -24.08 -18.31 -11.59
CA ALA A 332 -23.80 -16.92 -11.27
C ALA A 332 -22.83 -16.25 -12.26
N VAL A 333 -21.88 -16.98 -12.85
CA VAL A 333 -21.02 -16.48 -13.94
C VAL A 333 -21.82 -16.23 -15.21
N GLU A 334 -22.85 -17.04 -15.48
CA GLU A 334 -23.73 -16.85 -16.64
C GLU A 334 -24.62 -15.61 -16.48
N ALA A 335 -25.10 -15.34 -15.26
CA ALA A 335 -25.86 -14.13 -14.94
C ALA A 335 -24.99 -12.85 -14.92
N ASP A 336 -23.77 -12.96 -14.41
CA ASP A 336 -22.78 -11.87 -14.35
C ASP A 336 -21.36 -12.44 -14.56
N PRO A 337 -20.76 -12.26 -15.75
CA PRO A 337 -19.43 -12.76 -16.08
C PRO A 337 -18.32 -12.32 -15.09
N ASP A 338 -18.51 -11.19 -14.41
CA ASP A 338 -17.54 -10.62 -13.49
C ASP A 338 -17.68 -11.13 -12.05
N ALA A 339 -18.84 -11.67 -11.66
CA ALA A 339 -19.14 -12.07 -10.27
C ALA A 339 -18.19 -13.16 -9.71
N PHE A 340 -17.68 -14.05 -10.56
CA PHE A 340 -16.75 -15.12 -10.17
C PHE A 340 -15.63 -15.38 -11.20
N GLY A 341 -15.41 -14.46 -12.14
CA GLY A 341 -14.36 -14.53 -13.14
C GLY A 341 -12.95 -14.35 -12.55
N LEU A 342 -11.95 -14.91 -13.21
CA LEU A 342 -10.56 -14.49 -12.97
C LEU A 342 -10.40 -13.05 -13.44
N ASN A 343 -9.57 -12.28 -12.74
CA ASN A 343 -9.20 -10.94 -13.19
C ASN A 343 -8.75 -10.96 -14.67
N THR A 344 -9.22 -10.00 -15.46
CA THR A 344 -9.00 -9.95 -16.92
C THR A 344 -7.52 -9.97 -17.32
N GLU A 345 -6.67 -9.30 -16.54
CA GLU A 345 -5.22 -9.29 -16.77
C GLU A 345 -4.60 -10.68 -16.52
N ILE A 346 -5.07 -11.42 -15.52
CA ILE A 346 -4.66 -12.81 -15.26
C ILE A 346 -5.21 -13.73 -16.36
N ALA A 347 -6.47 -13.57 -16.72
CA ALA A 347 -7.16 -14.35 -17.75
C ALA A 347 -6.44 -14.26 -19.11
N ALA A 348 -5.94 -13.07 -19.45
CA ALA A 348 -5.14 -12.83 -20.66
C ALA A 348 -3.81 -13.60 -20.72
N GLN A 349 -3.34 -14.14 -19.58
CA GLN A 349 -2.09 -14.90 -19.49
C GLN A 349 -2.33 -16.41 -19.54
N TRP A 350 -3.56 -16.85 -19.79
CA TRP A 350 -3.89 -18.26 -19.90
C TRP A 350 -3.13 -18.90 -21.06
N HIS A 351 -2.37 -19.96 -20.79
CA HIS A 351 -1.57 -20.58 -21.84
C HIS A 351 -2.49 -21.21 -22.93
N PRO A 352 -2.24 -20.96 -24.23
CA PRO A 352 -3.13 -21.38 -25.32
C PRO A 352 -3.26 -22.91 -25.47
N ALA A 353 -2.17 -23.67 -25.35
CA ALA A 353 -2.18 -25.13 -25.59
C ALA A 353 -1.97 -26.03 -24.35
N LYS A 354 -1.23 -25.59 -23.31
CA LYS A 354 -0.77 -26.48 -22.23
C LYS A 354 -1.80 -26.82 -21.15
N ASN A 355 -3.00 -26.24 -21.20
CA ASN A 355 -4.06 -26.49 -20.22
C ASN A 355 -5.04 -27.62 -20.59
N GLY A 356 -4.81 -28.26 -21.74
CA GLY A 356 -5.59 -29.41 -22.22
C GLY A 356 -7.09 -29.11 -22.28
N LYS A 357 -7.92 -29.96 -21.67
CA LYS A 357 -9.39 -29.80 -21.63
C LYS A 357 -9.88 -28.77 -20.59
N THR A 358 -8.98 -28.15 -19.82
CA THR A 358 -9.36 -27.16 -18.81
C THR A 358 -9.70 -25.85 -19.49
N GLN A 359 -10.94 -25.38 -19.34
CA GLN A 359 -11.39 -24.10 -19.88
C GLN A 359 -11.30 -23.02 -18.80
N LEU A 360 -10.84 -21.82 -19.19
CA LEU A 360 -10.67 -20.67 -18.29
C LEU A 360 -11.96 -20.31 -17.54
N SER A 361 -13.12 -20.30 -18.23
CA SER A 361 -14.45 -20.02 -17.63
C SER A 361 -14.87 -21.01 -16.52
N LYS A 362 -14.29 -22.21 -16.53
CA LYS A 362 -14.56 -23.27 -15.54
C LYS A 362 -13.63 -23.20 -14.33
N VAL A 363 -12.70 -22.25 -14.30
CA VAL A 363 -11.71 -22.11 -13.23
C VAL A 363 -12.09 -20.96 -12.30
N SER A 364 -12.23 -21.28 -11.00
CA SER A 364 -12.46 -20.27 -9.97
C SER A 364 -11.16 -19.51 -9.62
N PRO A 365 -11.25 -18.20 -9.29
CA PRO A 365 -10.16 -17.43 -8.69
C PRO A 365 -9.54 -18.05 -7.44
N ARG A 366 -10.28 -18.89 -6.70
CA ARG A 366 -9.79 -19.59 -5.49
C ARG A 366 -9.24 -20.98 -5.77
N SER A 367 -9.18 -21.39 -7.05
CA SER A 367 -8.67 -22.70 -7.43
C SER A 367 -7.21 -22.88 -7.01
N ARG A 368 -6.93 -24.02 -6.35
CA ARG A 368 -5.58 -24.48 -6.02
C ARG A 368 -5.00 -25.43 -7.08
N LYS A 369 -5.70 -25.61 -8.21
CA LYS A 369 -5.19 -26.41 -9.34
C LYS A 369 -4.05 -25.65 -10.02
N LEU A 370 -2.91 -26.31 -10.23
CA LEU A 370 -1.84 -25.78 -11.08
C LEU A 370 -2.31 -25.77 -12.53
N VAL A 371 -2.15 -24.62 -13.18
CA VAL A 371 -2.43 -24.40 -14.59
C VAL A 371 -1.26 -23.65 -15.21
N TRP A 372 -1.10 -23.79 -16.51
CA TRP A 372 -0.05 -23.13 -17.28
C TRP A 372 -0.47 -21.71 -17.65
N TRP A 373 0.48 -20.79 -17.47
CA TRP A 373 0.38 -19.39 -17.85
C TRP A 373 1.50 -19.06 -18.83
N ARG A 374 1.26 -18.04 -19.63
CA ARG A 374 2.24 -17.44 -20.52
C ARG A 374 2.13 -15.93 -20.46
N ASN A 375 3.25 -15.25 -20.38
CA ASN A 375 3.31 -13.81 -20.59
C ASN A 375 3.58 -13.57 -22.08
N GLU A 376 2.71 -12.83 -22.76
CA GLU A 376 2.87 -12.58 -24.21
C GLU A 376 4.00 -11.59 -24.53
N ASP A 377 4.36 -10.70 -23.61
CA ASP A 377 5.38 -9.67 -23.84
C ASP A 377 6.80 -10.26 -23.82
N CYS A 378 7.06 -11.22 -22.91
CA CYS A 378 8.39 -11.85 -22.76
C CYS A 378 8.44 -13.33 -23.16
N GLY A 379 7.29 -13.96 -23.42
CA GLY A 379 7.21 -15.39 -23.75
C GLY A 379 7.40 -16.34 -22.56
N HIS A 380 7.62 -15.85 -21.34
CA HIS A 380 7.81 -16.69 -20.16
C HIS A 380 6.60 -17.58 -19.91
N GLU A 381 6.83 -18.88 -19.72
CA GLU A 381 5.79 -19.87 -19.44
C GLU A 381 6.01 -20.50 -18.06
N TRP A 382 4.96 -20.55 -17.23
CA TRP A 382 5.08 -21.08 -15.88
C TRP A 382 3.79 -21.74 -15.38
N GLN A 383 3.93 -22.58 -14.36
CA GLN A 383 2.80 -23.17 -13.65
C GLN A 383 2.55 -22.43 -12.33
N GLU A 384 1.31 -22.02 -12.12
CA GLU A 384 0.89 -21.44 -10.84
C GLU A 384 -0.61 -21.65 -10.61
N THR A 385 -1.04 -21.64 -9.36
CA THR A 385 -2.47 -21.74 -9.04
C THR A 385 -3.17 -20.40 -9.24
N PRO A 386 -4.40 -20.36 -9.77
CA PRO A 386 -5.19 -19.13 -9.85
C PRO A 386 -5.34 -18.42 -8.49
N ALA A 387 -5.52 -19.17 -7.40
CA ALA A 387 -5.58 -18.63 -6.04
C ALA A 387 -4.33 -17.82 -5.66
N ARG A 388 -3.14 -18.31 -6.01
CA ARG A 388 -1.88 -17.65 -5.70
C ARG A 388 -1.62 -16.44 -6.61
N ARG A 389 -2.09 -16.46 -7.85
CA ARG A 389 -2.03 -15.26 -8.72
C ARG A 389 -2.97 -14.16 -8.25
N GLU A 390 -4.10 -14.54 -7.69
CA GLU A 390 -5.12 -13.63 -7.19
C GLU A 390 -4.78 -13.05 -5.80
N GLN A 391 -3.87 -13.69 -5.05
CA GLN A 391 -3.49 -13.34 -3.67
C GLN A 391 -1.97 -13.04 -3.57
N GLY A 392 -1.51 -12.33 -2.55
CA GLY A 392 -0.07 -12.11 -2.31
C GLY A 392 0.58 -11.03 -3.19
N GLN A 393 1.75 -11.32 -3.78
CA GLN A 393 2.51 -10.36 -4.60
C GLN A 393 1.83 -10.02 -5.93
N ARG A 394 0.93 -10.90 -6.41
CA ARG A 394 0.15 -10.73 -7.66
C ARG A 394 1.05 -10.22 -8.80
N LEU A 395 2.15 -10.95 -9.04
CA LEU A 395 3.01 -10.70 -10.19
C LEU A 395 2.25 -11.06 -11.46
N ARG A 396 2.33 -10.18 -12.46
CA ARG A 396 1.90 -10.48 -13.82
C ARG A 396 2.88 -11.48 -14.44
N CYS A 397 4.19 -11.24 -14.35
CA CYS A 397 5.23 -12.19 -14.76
C CYS A 397 6.27 -12.38 -13.66
N PRO A 398 6.56 -13.62 -13.21
CA PRO A 398 7.59 -13.87 -12.20
C PRO A 398 9.01 -13.63 -12.72
N GLU A 399 9.25 -13.81 -14.02
CA GLU A 399 10.58 -13.63 -14.63
C GLU A 399 10.90 -12.14 -14.83
N CYS A 400 10.03 -11.40 -15.51
CA CYS A 400 10.17 -9.94 -15.68
C CYS A 400 9.91 -9.16 -14.38
N ARG A 401 9.33 -9.84 -13.37
CA ARG A 401 8.84 -9.26 -12.12
C ARG A 401 7.90 -8.08 -12.32
N THR A 402 7.06 -8.12 -13.35
CA THR A 402 5.98 -7.16 -13.59
C THR A 402 4.80 -7.46 -12.68
N ILE A 403 4.02 -6.46 -12.30
CA ILE A 403 2.90 -6.60 -11.36
C ILE A 403 1.55 -6.52 -12.07
N LEU A 404 0.54 -7.20 -11.54
CA LEU A 404 -0.86 -6.97 -11.94
C LEU A 404 -1.31 -5.58 -11.48
N ASP A 405 -2.28 -4.98 -12.15
CA ASP A 405 -2.76 -3.61 -11.92
C ASP A 405 -1.64 -2.55 -11.99
N SER A 406 -0.67 -2.75 -12.90
CA SER A 406 0.44 -1.81 -13.11
C SER A 406 -0.01 -0.49 -13.76
N LEU A 407 0.87 0.52 -13.75
CA LEU A 407 0.67 1.77 -14.47
C LEU A 407 0.48 1.51 -15.96
N ALA A 408 1.36 0.71 -16.56
CA ALA A 408 1.30 0.37 -17.97
C ALA A 408 0.02 -0.37 -18.38
N TYR A 409 -0.53 -1.23 -17.51
CA TYR A 409 -1.78 -1.92 -17.80
C TYR A 409 -3.00 -1.01 -17.78
N HIS A 410 -3.09 -0.09 -16.80
CA HIS A 410 -4.29 0.75 -16.62
C HIS A 410 -4.21 2.11 -17.33
N PHE A 411 -3.01 2.61 -17.62
CA PHE A 411 -2.75 3.93 -18.20
C PHE A 411 -1.59 3.83 -19.21
N PRO A 412 -1.78 3.16 -20.36
CA PRO A 412 -0.73 2.98 -21.36
C PRO A 412 -0.13 4.30 -21.84
N ASP A 413 -0.96 5.30 -22.16
CA ASP A 413 -0.49 6.62 -22.61
C ASP A 413 0.42 7.31 -21.57
N LEU A 414 0.07 7.20 -20.28
CA LEU A 414 0.89 7.75 -19.21
C LEU A 414 2.18 6.94 -18.99
N ALA A 415 2.15 5.64 -19.28
CA ALA A 415 3.32 4.78 -19.19
C ALA A 415 4.34 5.06 -20.30
N GLU A 416 3.91 5.56 -21.46
CA GLU A 416 4.82 6.03 -22.52
C GLU A 416 5.63 7.25 -22.07
N GLU A 417 5.05 8.09 -21.21
CA GLU A 417 5.76 9.24 -20.62
C GLU A 417 6.72 8.84 -19.49
N TRP A 418 6.76 7.56 -19.09
CA TRP A 418 7.63 7.10 -18.02
C TRP A 418 9.08 6.97 -18.52
N SER A 419 10.00 7.76 -17.94
CA SER A 419 11.40 7.74 -18.38
C SER A 419 12.06 6.37 -18.21
N PRO A 420 12.87 5.89 -19.18
CA PRO A 420 13.66 4.67 -19.04
C PRO A 420 14.80 4.80 -18.01
N THR A 421 15.14 6.01 -17.58
CA THR A 421 16.17 6.24 -16.53
C THR A 421 15.67 5.96 -15.11
N ASN A 422 14.36 5.71 -14.93
CA ASN A 422 13.79 5.36 -13.65
C ASN A 422 14.26 3.98 -13.17
N ALA A 423 14.43 3.83 -11.86
CA ALA A 423 14.87 2.57 -11.25
C ALA A 423 13.87 1.40 -11.42
N LEU A 424 12.61 1.69 -11.73
CA LEU A 424 11.55 0.72 -12.00
C LEU A 424 10.85 1.07 -13.31
N SER A 425 10.37 0.07 -14.03
CA SER A 425 9.52 0.25 -15.21
C SER A 425 8.06 0.57 -14.86
N ALA A 426 7.31 1.11 -15.81
CA ALA A 426 5.86 1.34 -15.66
C ALA A 426 5.05 0.03 -15.41
N TRP A 427 5.60 -1.13 -15.77
CA TRP A 427 5.01 -2.45 -15.46
C TRP A 427 5.27 -2.92 -14.02
N GLN A 428 6.09 -2.21 -13.25
CA GLN A 428 6.51 -2.57 -11.89
C GLN A 428 5.95 -1.62 -10.82
N VAL A 429 5.21 -0.58 -11.23
CA VAL A 429 4.62 0.42 -10.33
C VAL A 429 3.11 0.50 -10.51
N ARG A 430 2.39 0.95 -9.47
CA ARG A 430 0.95 1.22 -9.55
C ARG A 430 0.70 2.72 -9.72
N PRO A 431 -0.37 3.14 -10.41
CA PRO A 431 -0.75 4.55 -10.54
C PRO A 431 -0.86 5.30 -9.21
N THR A 432 -1.27 4.61 -8.13
CA THR A 432 -1.47 5.18 -6.80
C THR A 432 -0.30 4.91 -5.83
N ALA A 433 0.77 4.26 -6.30
CA ALA A 433 1.90 3.91 -5.44
C ALA A 433 2.69 5.17 -5.05
N GLN A 434 3.16 5.19 -3.81
CA GLN A 434 4.28 6.05 -3.43
C GLN A 434 5.57 5.28 -3.72
N THR A 435 6.34 5.75 -4.69
CA THR A 435 7.66 5.23 -5.01
C THR A 435 8.69 5.72 -3.99
N SER A 436 9.77 4.97 -3.82
CA SER A 436 10.91 5.37 -2.96
C SER A 436 11.78 6.48 -3.58
N PHE A 437 11.62 6.70 -4.88
CA PHE A 437 12.26 7.77 -5.66
C PHE A 437 11.20 8.67 -6.28
N THR A 438 11.57 9.88 -6.69
CA THR A 438 10.71 10.73 -7.52
C THR A 438 10.91 10.34 -8.99
N PRO A 439 9.87 9.85 -9.69
CA PRO A 439 10.02 9.43 -11.09
C PRO A 439 10.30 10.60 -12.02
N ALA A 440 11.18 10.37 -12.99
CA ALA A 440 11.39 11.21 -14.16
C ALA A 440 10.41 10.85 -15.29
N TRP A 441 10.00 11.85 -16.05
CA TRP A 441 9.01 11.73 -17.12
C TRP A 441 9.50 12.42 -18.39
N ILE A 442 9.03 11.94 -19.53
CA ILE A 442 9.32 12.46 -20.87
C ILE A 442 7.98 12.88 -21.49
N CYS A 443 7.92 14.07 -22.08
CA CYS A 443 6.64 14.56 -22.62
C CYS A 443 6.28 13.80 -23.89
N SER A 444 5.02 13.37 -23.98
CA SER A 444 4.45 12.73 -25.17
C SER A 444 4.42 13.66 -26.39
N ALA A 445 4.35 14.98 -26.18
CA ALA A 445 4.33 15.98 -27.26
C ALA A 445 5.74 16.44 -27.70
N ASN A 446 6.71 16.45 -26.79
CA ASN A 446 8.10 16.81 -27.09
C ASN A 446 9.09 16.02 -26.20
N PRO A 447 9.82 15.03 -26.76
CA PRO A 447 10.77 14.23 -26.00
C PRO A 447 11.88 15.02 -25.29
N ASP A 448 12.17 16.25 -25.72
CA ASP A 448 13.15 17.12 -25.06
C ASP A 448 12.66 17.62 -23.69
N HIS A 449 11.34 17.69 -23.49
CA HIS A 449 10.76 18.09 -22.21
C HIS A 449 10.84 16.91 -21.24
N THR A 450 11.70 17.04 -20.23
CA THR A 450 11.85 16.04 -19.17
C THR A 450 11.70 16.67 -17.80
N TRP A 451 10.99 16.00 -16.89
CA TRP A 451 10.75 16.54 -15.55
C TRP A 451 10.53 15.46 -14.50
N GLU A 452 10.77 15.82 -13.24
CA GLU A 452 10.48 14.97 -12.09
C GLU A 452 9.10 15.29 -11.51
N ALA A 453 8.28 14.26 -11.28
CA ALA A 453 6.99 14.43 -10.62
C ALA A 453 6.54 13.15 -9.89
N PRO A 454 5.89 13.26 -8.71
CA PRO A 454 5.32 12.10 -8.04
C PRO A 454 4.27 11.38 -8.90
N LEU A 455 4.37 10.05 -8.98
CA LEU A 455 3.45 9.20 -9.74
C LEU A 455 1.96 9.44 -9.43
N PRO A 456 1.51 9.54 -8.16
CA PRO A 456 0.11 9.83 -7.88
C PRO A 456 -0.38 11.18 -8.44
N SER A 457 0.52 12.17 -8.56
CA SER A 457 0.18 13.48 -9.12
C SER A 457 -0.10 13.37 -10.62
N ARG A 458 0.74 12.62 -11.33
CA ARG A 458 0.63 12.36 -12.78
C ARG A 458 -0.59 11.51 -13.10
N ALA A 459 -0.82 10.44 -12.34
CA ALA A 459 -2.01 9.59 -12.47
C ALA A 459 -3.33 10.34 -12.21
N ASN A 460 -3.29 11.46 -11.48
CA ASN A 460 -4.43 12.36 -11.25
C ASN A 460 -4.59 13.45 -12.33
N GLY A 461 -3.84 13.39 -13.43
CA GLY A 461 -4.01 14.28 -14.58
C GLY A 461 -3.03 15.46 -14.64
N SER A 462 -1.98 15.47 -13.83
CA SER A 462 -0.90 16.47 -14.00
C SER A 462 -0.12 16.15 -15.27
N GLY A 463 -0.04 17.11 -16.21
CA GLY A 463 0.71 16.98 -17.45
C GLY A 463 2.12 17.58 -17.38
N CYS A 464 2.77 17.69 -18.55
CA CYS A 464 4.04 18.37 -18.73
C CYS A 464 3.94 19.84 -18.28
N PRO A 465 4.81 20.34 -17.38
CA PRO A 465 4.77 21.74 -16.94
C PRO A 465 5.05 22.73 -18.07
N GLU A 466 5.82 22.32 -19.08
CA GLU A 466 6.18 23.14 -20.23
C GLU A 466 5.02 23.21 -21.25
N CYS A 467 4.32 22.09 -21.50
CA CYS A 467 3.16 22.07 -22.43
C CYS A 467 1.84 22.51 -21.78
N ARG A 468 1.77 22.65 -20.46
CA ARG A 468 0.52 22.97 -19.75
C ARG A 468 0.18 24.46 -19.89
N GLU A 469 -0.84 24.76 -20.68
CA GLU A 469 -1.47 26.09 -20.77
C GLU A 469 -2.44 26.36 -19.60
N HIS A 470 -3.11 25.32 -19.08
CA HIS A 470 -4.13 25.46 -18.03
C HIS A 470 -3.53 25.67 -16.62
N GLY A 471 -3.71 26.88 -16.10
CA GLY A 471 -3.25 27.30 -14.76
C GLY A 471 -2.25 28.46 -14.78
N LYS A 472 -1.75 28.82 -15.97
CA LYS A 472 -0.93 30.01 -16.20
C LYS A 472 -1.83 31.19 -16.54
N SER A 473 -1.56 32.37 -15.98
CA SER A 473 -2.32 33.55 -16.38
C SER A 473 -1.99 33.91 -17.83
N ARG A 474 -2.93 34.47 -18.60
CA ARG A 474 -2.64 34.94 -19.97
C ARG A 474 -1.43 35.88 -20.00
N ILE A 475 -1.30 36.70 -18.96
CA ILE A 475 -0.20 37.64 -18.78
C ILE A 475 1.14 36.90 -18.59
N GLU A 476 1.18 35.82 -17.81
CA GLU A 476 2.36 34.98 -17.63
C GLU A 476 2.82 34.34 -18.95
N LEU A 477 1.88 33.85 -19.76
CA LEU A 477 2.17 33.29 -21.09
C LEU A 477 2.69 34.37 -22.07
N ASP A 478 2.15 35.58 -21.99
CA ASP A 478 2.61 36.69 -22.84
C ASP A 478 4.05 37.10 -22.48
N HIS A 479 4.40 37.13 -21.18
CA HIS A 479 5.77 37.39 -20.71
C HIS A 479 6.73 36.26 -21.02
N TRP A 480 6.30 34.99 -20.93
CA TRP A 480 7.10 33.86 -21.39
C TRP A 480 7.38 33.95 -22.89
N SER A 481 6.35 34.23 -23.70
CA SER A 481 6.50 34.37 -25.16
C SER A 481 7.46 35.51 -25.51
N ALA A 482 7.41 36.61 -24.77
CA ALA A 482 8.37 37.72 -24.91
C ALA A 482 9.79 37.30 -24.48
N ALA A 483 9.94 36.53 -23.40
CA ALA A 483 11.23 35.98 -22.96
C ALA A 483 11.84 35.04 -24.02
N GLU A 484 11.03 34.16 -24.60
CA GLU A 484 11.47 33.26 -25.68
C GLU A 484 11.99 34.07 -26.89
N ARG A 485 11.24 35.10 -27.33
CA ARG A 485 11.71 36.01 -28.40
C ARG A 485 12.99 36.76 -28.04
N ALA A 486 13.14 37.18 -26.79
CA ALA A 486 14.25 38.01 -26.35
C ALA A 486 15.53 37.21 -26.08
N PHE A 487 15.43 35.98 -25.62
CA PHE A 487 16.57 35.17 -25.16
C PHE A 487 16.80 33.88 -25.97
N GLY A 488 15.80 33.40 -26.72
CA GLY A 488 15.89 32.23 -27.60
C GLY A 488 15.91 30.86 -26.91
N ARG A 489 16.00 30.82 -25.57
CA ARG A 489 15.90 29.61 -24.73
C ARG A 489 15.26 29.96 -23.39
N ALA A 490 13.94 30.09 -23.37
CA ALA A 490 13.16 30.34 -22.16
C ALA A 490 12.19 29.18 -21.87
N SER A 491 12.29 28.59 -20.69
CA SER A 491 11.33 27.57 -20.23
C SER A 491 10.30 28.22 -19.31
N SER A 492 9.07 27.71 -19.31
CA SER A 492 7.99 28.19 -18.44
C SER A 492 7.59 27.15 -17.39
N GLY A 493 7.41 27.59 -16.14
CA GLY A 493 6.89 26.74 -15.06
C GLY A 493 7.86 25.64 -14.63
N GLN A 494 9.17 25.89 -14.66
CA GLN A 494 10.16 24.89 -14.33
C GLN A 494 10.24 24.68 -12.80
N SER A 495 10.17 23.43 -12.33
CA SER A 495 10.41 23.10 -10.93
C SER A 495 11.91 22.99 -10.66
N ILE A 496 12.49 23.99 -10.00
CA ILE A 496 13.90 24.02 -9.61
C ILE A 496 14.08 23.38 -8.24
N ARG A 497 15.15 22.58 -8.09
CA ARG A 497 15.64 22.03 -6.82
C ARG A 497 17.13 22.35 -6.69
N HIS A 498 17.55 22.83 -5.53
CA HIS A 498 18.95 23.13 -5.24
C HIS A 498 19.28 22.85 -3.77
N GLU A 499 20.51 22.43 -3.48
CA GLU A 499 20.96 22.12 -2.11
C GLU A 499 21.00 23.34 -1.19
N ALA A 500 21.18 24.53 -1.77
CA ALA A 500 21.18 25.80 -1.04
C ALA A 500 19.78 26.24 -0.56
N PHE A 501 18.70 25.56 -0.98
CA PHE A 501 17.34 25.92 -0.56
C PHE A 501 17.10 25.54 0.89
N THR A 502 16.67 26.52 1.68
CA THR A 502 16.48 26.33 3.14
C THR A 502 15.02 26.18 3.53
N ARG A 503 14.10 26.69 2.72
CA ARG A 503 12.67 26.74 3.07
C ARG A 503 11.82 25.68 2.38
N ARG A 504 12.12 25.35 1.13
CA ARG A 504 11.43 24.29 0.38
C ARG A 504 12.40 23.43 -0.40
N ALA A 505 12.04 22.16 -0.58
CA ALA A 505 12.84 21.24 -1.37
C ALA A 505 12.85 21.58 -2.87
N ASN A 506 11.83 22.31 -3.35
CA ASN A 506 11.74 22.81 -4.71
C ASN A 506 10.88 24.08 -4.81
N TRP A 507 11.11 24.83 -5.89
CA TRP A 507 10.34 26.00 -6.27
C TRP A 507 9.92 25.88 -7.74
N LEU A 508 8.63 26.10 -8.02
CA LEU A 508 8.15 26.28 -9.39
C LEU A 508 8.44 27.72 -9.80
N VAL A 509 9.21 27.95 -10.86
CA VAL A 509 9.55 29.29 -11.38
C VAL A 509 8.79 29.56 -12.66
N ASP A 510 8.22 30.76 -12.78
CA ASP A 510 7.28 31.08 -13.88
C ASP A 510 7.99 31.07 -15.23
N ILE A 511 9.18 31.68 -15.32
CA ILE A 511 10.04 31.67 -16.50
C ILE A 511 11.50 31.48 -16.09
N THR A 512 12.21 30.56 -16.73
CA THR A 512 13.66 30.37 -16.57
C THR A 512 14.36 30.59 -17.91
N VAL A 513 15.52 31.23 -17.88
CA VAL A 513 16.30 31.58 -19.07
C VAL A 513 17.76 31.20 -18.87
N GLU A 514 18.34 30.53 -19.86
CA GLU A 514 19.79 30.32 -19.94
C GLU A 514 20.45 31.53 -20.61
N THR A 515 21.31 32.25 -19.88
CA THR A 515 22.04 33.39 -20.46
C THR A 515 23.36 32.95 -21.09
N PHE A 516 23.90 33.75 -22.02
CA PHE A 516 25.11 33.45 -22.78
C PHE A 516 26.42 33.43 -21.95
N GLU A 517 26.38 33.88 -20.68
CA GLU A 517 27.57 34.07 -19.83
C GLU A 517 27.48 33.27 -18.51
N GLU A 518 27.12 31.99 -18.57
CA GLU A 518 27.10 31.02 -17.43
C GLU A 518 26.09 31.29 -16.29
N HIS A 519 25.32 32.36 -16.32
CA HIS A 519 24.32 32.66 -15.29
C HIS A 519 22.91 32.20 -15.70
N LYS A 520 22.17 31.60 -14.77
CA LYS A 520 20.75 31.26 -14.97
C LYS A 520 19.87 32.42 -14.48
N LEU A 521 18.85 32.77 -15.25
CA LEU A 521 17.90 33.83 -14.90
C LEU A 521 16.53 33.21 -14.58
N ALA A 522 15.96 33.61 -13.45
CA ALA A 522 14.60 33.30 -13.02
C ALA A 522 13.77 34.59 -13.09
N ILE A 523 12.65 34.54 -13.81
CA ILE A 523 11.68 35.63 -13.92
C ILE A 523 10.36 35.16 -13.32
N GLU A 524 9.83 35.94 -12.39
CA GLU A 524 8.60 35.66 -11.64
C GLU A 524 7.55 36.71 -11.97
N TYR A 525 6.32 36.30 -12.25
CA TYR A 525 5.19 37.21 -12.44
C TYR A 525 4.29 37.22 -11.21
N ASP A 526 4.30 38.33 -10.47
CA ASP A 526 3.52 38.47 -9.24
C ASP A 526 2.21 39.20 -9.53
N GLY A 527 1.17 38.44 -9.82
CA GLY A 527 -0.18 38.99 -9.98
C GLY A 527 -0.70 39.59 -8.66
N SER A 528 -1.18 40.83 -8.69
CA SER A 528 -1.55 41.63 -7.51
C SER A 528 -2.60 40.94 -6.64
N TYR A 529 -3.60 40.31 -7.26
CA TYR A 529 -4.63 39.54 -6.57
C TYR A 529 -4.09 38.29 -5.86
N TRP A 530 -3.14 37.58 -6.47
CA TRP A 530 -2.63 36.30 -5.97
C TRP A 530 -1.46 36.44 -4.99
N HIS A 531 -0.77 37.58 -5.02
CA HIS A 531 0.44 37.85 -4.23
C HIS A 531 0.27 38.91 -3.13
N ALA A 532 -0.90 39.55 -3.01
CA ALA A 532 -1.16 40.56 -1.97
C ALA A 532 -0.78 40.10 -0.55
N ASP A 533 -1.09 38.84 -0.20
CA ASP A 533 -0.82 38.27 1.13
C ASP A 533 0.38 37.30 1.14
N LYS A 534 1.26 37.35 0.12
CA LYS A 534 2.37 36.38 -0.05
C LYS A 534 3.77 37.00 0.02
N VAL A 535 3.90 38.24 0.51
CA VAL A 535 5.19 38.96 0.63
C VAL A 535 6.30 38.11 1.26
N ASP A 536 6.03 37.46 2.41
CA ASP A 536 7.02 36.58 3.07
C ASP A 536 7.47 35.42 2.17
N LEU A 537 6.52 34.83 1.43
CA LEU A 537 6.79 33.70 0.55
C LEU A 537 7.59 34.12 -0.69
N ASP A 538 7.26 35.27 -1.27
CA ASP A 538 7.98 35.84 -2.42
C ASP A 538 9.44 36.16 -2.02
N ILE A 539 9.65 36.70 -0.81
CA ILE A 539 10.98 36.96 -0.25
C ILE A 539 11.76 35.66 -0.07
N GLU A 540 11.13 34.64 0.52
CA GLU A 540 11.76 33.34 0.76
C GLU A 540 12.17 32.66 -0.55
N LYS A 541 11.27 32.61 -1.54
CA LYS A 541 11.54 32.05 -2.86
C LYS A 541 12.69 32.78 -3.56
N SER A 542 12.68 34.11 -3.53
CA SER A 542 13.73 34.93 -4.15
C SER A 542 15.09 34.68 -3.50
N ARG A 543 15.16 34.59 -2.15
CA ARG A 543 16.41 34.29 -1.43
C ARG A 543 16.95 32.90 -1.74
N ASP A 544 16.08 31.89 -1.79
CA ASP A 544 16.49 30.52 -2.15
C ASP A 544 17.05 30.48 -3.59
N LEU A 545 16.41 31.14 -4.56
CA LEU A 545 16.90 31.23 -5.95
C LEU A 545 18.23 31.98 -6.06
N LEU A 546 18.39 33.11 -5.36
CA LEU A 546 19.65 33.86 -5.30
C LEU A 546 20.79 33.02 -4.70
N ALA A 547 20.51 32.27 -3.63
CA ALA A 547 21.47 31.34 -3.03
C ALA A 547 21.86 30.17 -3.95
N ALA A 548 20.99 29.81 -4.89
CA ALA A 548 21.28 28.84 -5.96
C ALA A 548 22.02 29.46 -7.16
N GLY A 549 22.46 30.72 -7.07
CA GLY A 549 23.24 31.39 -8.12
C GLY A 549 22.42 31.98 -9.26
N TYR A 550 21.10 32.05 -9.13
CA TYR A 550 20.24 32.67 -10.16
C TYR A 550 20.28 34.19 -10.08
N LEU A 551 20.18 34.83 -11.24
CA LEU A 551 19.62 36.18 -11.35
C LEU A 551 18.11 36.09 -11.14
N VAL A 552 17.52 36.96 -10.33
CA VAL A 552 16.09 36.93 -10.02
C VAL A 552 15.46 38.25 -10.40
N ALA A 553 14.56 38.22 -11.40
CA ALA A 553 13.72 39.34 -11.78
C ALA A 553 12.27 39.08 -11.35
N ARG A 554 11.67 39.97 -10.55
CA ARG A 554 10.24 39.89 -10.24
C ARG A 554 9.45 40.97 -10.97
N LEU A 555 8.49 40.55 -11.78
CA LEU A 555 7.53 41.40 -12.47
C LEU A 555 6.35 41.62 -11.51
N ARG A 556 6.41 42.69 -10.71
CA ARG A 556 5.42 42.97 -9.66
C ARG A 556 4.25 43.77 -10.22
N GLU A 557 3.06 43.18 -10.22
CA GLU A 557 1.87 43.87 -10.69
C GLU A 557 1.45 44.97 -9.71
N HIS A 558 1.28 46.19 -10.19
CA HIS A 558 0.75 47.29 -9.38
C HIS A 558 -0.64 46.91 -8.82
N PRO A 559 -0.95 47.11 -7.52
CA PRO A 559 -0.23 47.96 -6.55
C PRO A 559 0.68 47.21 -5.56
N LEU A 560 1.25 46.05 -5.91
CA LEU A 560 2.13 45.32 -4.99
C LEU A 560 3.33 46.19 -4.55
N PRO A 561 3.63 46.25 -3.24
CA PRO A 561 4.81 46.97 -2.76
C PRO A 561 6.09 46.22 -3.13
N PRO A 562 7.24 46.93 -3.16
CA PRO A 562 8.52 46.30 -3.41
C PRO A 562 8.95 45.42 -2.23
N LEU A 563 9.69 44.35 -2.52
CA LEU A 563 10.22 43.46 -1.49
C LEU A 563 11.52 44.05 -0.90
N PRO A 564 11.75 43.93 0.42
CA PRO A 564 12.96 44.39 1.09
C PRO A 564 14.13 43.41 0.85
N ILE A 565 14.58 43.30 -0.40
CA ILE A 565 15.69 42.45 -0.84
C ILE A 565 16.78 43.33 -1.42
N ASP A 566 17.89 43.45 -0.69
CA ASP A 566 19.10 44.13 -1.15
C ASP A 566 20.12 43.10 -1.64
N ASN A 567 20.13 42.86 -2.95
CA ASN A 567 21.07 41.93 -3.59
C ASN A 567 21.35 42.37 -5.04
N PRO A 568 22.62 42.43 -5.50
CA PRO A 568 22.95 42.85 -6.87
C PRO A 568 22.37 41.93 -7.96
N ASN A 569 22.03 40.68 -7.61
CA ASN A 569 21.41 39.68 -8.48
C ASN A 569 19.87 39.70 -8.43
N TYR A 570 19.27 40.68 -7.77
CA TYR A 570 17.81 40.85 -7.65
C TYR A 570 17.35 42.17 -8.28
N ALA A 571 16.27 42.15 -9.04
CA ALA A 571 15.59 43.35 -9.53
C ALA A 571 14.08 43.17 -9.63
N GLU A 572 13.36 44.28 -9.47
CA GLU A 572 11.91 44.33 -9.62
C GLU A 572 11.52 45.24 -10.78
N PHE A 573 10.50 44.82 -11.52
CA PHE A 573 9.94 45.55 -12.64
C PHE A 573 8.43 45.68 -12.40
N VAL A 574 7.94 46.92 -12.33
CA VAL A 574 6.51 47.17 -12.11
C VAL A 574 5.76 46.91 -13.41
N VAL A 575 4.72 46.07 -13.35
CA VAL A 575 3.85 45.76 -14.49
C VAL A 575 2.40 46.13 -14.19
N TYR A 576 1.62 46.41 -15.24
CA TYR A 576 0.22 46.81 -15.12
C TYR A 576 -0.67 45.86 -15.93
N SER A 577 -1.60 45.16 -15.28
CA SER A 577 -2.49 44.19 -15.96
C SER A 577 -3.46 44.84 -16.96
N ALA A 578 -3.81 46.12 -16.77
CA ALA A 578 -4.69 46.87 -17.66
C ALA A 578 -4.01 47.32 -18.97
N MET A 579 -2.69 47.35 -19.01
CA MET A 579 -1.87 47.71 -20.17
C MET A 579 -0.61 46.84 -20.20
N PRO A 580 -0.73 45.53 -20.53
CA PRO A 580 0.41 44.65 -20.55
C PRO A 580 1.39 45.06 -21.67
N THR A 581 2.67 45.27 -21.34
CA THR A 581 3.76 45.51 -22.31
C THR A 581 4.89 44.46 -22.18
N PRO A 582 4.59 43.16 -22.39
CA PRO A 582 5.51 42.08 -22.03
C PRO A 582 6.85 42.15 -22.75
N ASP A 583 6.88 42.50 -24.04
CA ASP A 583 8.12 42.66 -24.81
C ASP A 583 9.00 43.80 -24.28
N GLU A 584 8.42 44.92 -23.85
CA GLU A 584 9.17 46.04 -23.27
C GLU A 584 9.71 45.67 -21.88
N THR A 585 8.88 45.05 -21.04
CA THR A 585 9.29 44.59 -19.70
C THR A 585 10.43 43.57 -19.81
N ILE A 586 10.29 42.56 -20.67
CA ILE A 586 11.32 41.55 -20.87
C ILE A 586 12.59 42.16 -21.48
N LYS A 587 12.48 43.16 -22.37
CA LYS A 587 13.64 43.89 -22.86
C LYS A 587 14.39 44.60 -21.73
N GLN A 588 13.68 45.23 -20.78
CA GLN A 588 14.30 45.83 -19.59
C GLN A 588 14.97 44.79 -18.69
N VAL A 589 14.33 43.62 -18.50
CA VAL A 589 14.92 42.48 -17.76
C VAL A 589 16.22 42.03 -18.44
N ARG A 590 16.22 41.90 -19.78
CA ARG A 590 17.41 41.53 -20.55
C ARG A 590 18.52 42.56 -20.41
N GLU A 591 18.21 43.85 -20.54
CA GLU A 591 19.19 44.92 -20.36
C GLU A 591 19.79 44.90 -18.95
N TRP A 592 18.97 44.71 -17.91
CA TRP A 592 19.45 44.56 -16.53
C TRP A 592 20.37 43.35 -16.37
N ALA A 593 19.96 42.19 -16.88
CA ALA A 593 20.75 40.96 -16.82
C ALA A 593 22.10 41.11 -17.56
N SER A 594 22.15 41.89 -18.65
CA SER A 594 23.36 42.13 -19.46
C SER A 594 24.28 43.25 -18.97
N ARG A 595 23.83 44.15 -18.07
CA ARG A 595 24.60 45.36 -17.65
C ARG A 595 25.76 45.08 -16.68
N ARG A 596 26.27 43.86 -16.62
CA ARG A 596 27.32 43.50 -15.66
C ARG A 596 28.72 43.74 -16.22
N PRO A 597 29.56 44.52 -15.51
CA PRO A 597 30.98 44.55 -15.82
C PRO A 597 31.56 43.17 -15.50
N GLY A 598 32.26 42.56 -16.45
CA GLY A 598 33.06 41.37 -16.21
C GLY A 598 34.05 41.57 -15.05
N PRO A 599 34.62 40.48 -14.51
CA PRO A 599 35.50 40.55 -13.37
C PRO A 599 36.64 41.55 -13.64
N ARG A 600 36.76 42.57 -12.78
CA ARG A 600 37.99 43.36 -12.70
C ARG A 600 39.05 42.41 -12.12
N TYR A 601 39.95 41.93 -12.98
CA TYR A 601 41.15 41.19 -12.61
C TYR A 601 41.99 41.96 -11.58
#